data_AF-A0A1X7SFB9-F1
#
_entry.id   AF-A0A1X7SFB9-F1
#
_cell.length_a   1.000
_cell.length_b   1.000
_cell.length_c   1.000
_cell.angle_alpha   90.00
_cell.angle_beta   90.00
_cell.angle_gamma   90.00
#
_symmetry.space_group_name_H-M   'P 1'
#
loop_
_entity.id
_entity.type
_entity.pdbx_description
1 polymer ?
#
loop_
_entity_poly.entity_id
_entity_poly.type
_entity_poly.pdbx_seq_one_letter_code
_entity_poly.pdbx_strand_id
1 'polypeptide(L)' 'TIDGVFIEVNVKEGTRSKDIKVNITPKLSLRVSGEPLFEGKLAGNIVADESVWKK' A
#
# COMPACT_ATOMS: atom_id res chain seq x y z
N THR A 1 4.38 -9.39 11.79
CA THR A 1 4.87 -9.60 13.17
C THR A 1 3.68 -9.51 14.10
N ILE A 2 3.88 -9.63 15.41
CA ILE A 2 2.78 -9.47 16.38
C ILE A 2 2.21 -8.04 16.32
N ASP A 3 3.04 -7.04 16.03
CA ASP A 3 2.65 -5.62 16.11
C ASP A 3 2.28 -4.98 14.76
N GLY A 4 2.49 -5.66 13.63
CA GLY A 4 2.30 -5.04 12.33
C GLY A 4 2.26 -6.02 11.15
N VAL A 5 1.62 -5.55 10.07
CA VAL A 5 1.51 -6.25 8.80
C VAL A 5 2.42 -5.58 7.79
N PHE A 6 3.26 -6.38 7.12
CA PHE A 6 4.13 -5.92 6.04
C PHE A 6 3.58 -6.44 4.72
N ILE A 7 3.50 -5.56 3.73
CA ILE A 7 3.05 -5.88 2.38
C ILE A 7 4.15 -5.43 1.44
N GLU A 8 4.87 -6.40 0.88
CA GLU A 8 5.88 -6.14 -0.15
C GLU A 8 5.25 -6.30 -1.53
N VAL A 9 5.60 -5.38 -2.41
CA VAL A 9 4.96 -5.26 -3.72
C VAL A 9 6.02 -5.08 -4.78
N ASN A 10 6.08 -6.03 -5.71
CA ASN A 10 6.95 -5.90 -6.87
C ASN A 10 6.37 -4.85 -7.83
N VAL A 11 7.19 -3.86 -8.17
CA VAL A 11 6.89 -2.85 -9.19
C VAL A 11 7.91 -2.95 -10.31
N LYS A 12 7.56 -2.40 -11.48
CA LYS A 12 8.48 -2.39 -12.62
C LYS A 12 9.73 -1.58 -12.30
N GLU A 13 10.85 -2.00 -12.87
CA GLU A 13 12.09 -1.24 -12.78
C GLU A 13 11.88 0.18 -13.32
N GLY A 14 12.44 1.18 -12.62
CA GLY A 14 12.27 2.59 -12.96
C GLY A 14 10.99 3.27 -12.42
N THR A 15 10.08 2.55 -11.74
CA THR A 15 8.90 3.18 -11.09
C THR A 15 9.32 4.26 -10.11
N ARG A 16 8.90 5.52 -10.34
CA ARG A 16 9.00 6.72 -9.46
C ARG A 16 8.21 6.57 -8.15
N SER A 17 8.63 7.21 -7.05
CA SER A 17 7.72 7.40 -5.90
C SER A 17 6.47 8.20 -6.28
N LYS A 18 6.61 9.19 -7.17
CA LYS A 18 5.49 9.97 -7.72
C LYS A 18 4.53 9.16 -8.59
N ASP A 19 4.99 8.00 -9.09
CA ASP A 19 4.19 7.12 -9.92
C ASP A 19 3.33 6.20 -9.03
N ILE A 20 3.55 6.19 -7.70
CA ILE A 20 2.83 5.35 -6.74
C ILE A 20 1.77 6.19 -6.01
N LYS A 21 0.54 5.69 -6.00
CA LYS A 21 -0.53 6.21 -5.13
C LYS A 21 -1.01 5.08 -4.22
N VAL A 22 -0.75 5.22 -2.93
CA VAL A 22 -1.21 4.30 -1.90
C VAL A 22 -2.24 5.00 -1.02
N ASN A 23 -3.31 4.30 -0.66
CA ASN A 23 -4.29 4.75 0.31
C ASN A 23 -4.41 3.69 1.40
N ILE A 24 -4.02 4.05 2.63
CA ILE A 24 -4.03 3.15 3.76
C ILE A 24 -5.15 3.58 4.71
N THR A 25 -6.28 2.90 4.60
CA THR A 25 -7.43 3.01 5.49
C THR A 25 -7.86 1.58 5.85
N PRO A 26 -8.96 1.35 6.60
CA PRO A 26 -9.53 0.00 6.68
C PRO A 26 -9.81 -0.66 5.31
N LYS A 27 -9.87 0.15 4.24
CA LYS A 27 -9.71 -0.27 2.85
C LYS A 27 -8.33 0.14 2.32
N LEU A 28 -7.53 -0.84 1.91
CA LEU A 28 -6.20 -0.62 1.34
C LEU A 28 -6.29 -0.60 -0.19
N SER A 29 -5.66 0.38 -0.83
CA SER A 29 -5.49 0.39 -2.29
C SER A 29 -4.13 0.88 -2.72
N LEU A 30 -3.64 0.31 -3.83
CA LEU A 30 -2.37 0.68 -4.44
C LEU A 30 -2.53 0.81 -5.96
N ARG A 31 -2.07 1.94 -6.49
CA ARG A 31 -1.98 2.22 -7.93
C ARG A 31 -0.55 2.58 -8.30
N VAL A 32 -0.08 2.08 -9.44
CA VAL A 32 1.24 2.38 -9.99
C VAL A 32 1.06 2.91 -11.41
N SER A 33 1.56 4.11 -11.68
CA SER A 33 1.38 4.84 -12.93
C SER A 33 -0.09 4.99 -13.34
N GLY A 34 -1.01 5.08 -12.36
CA GLY A 34 -2.46 5.16 -12.58
C GLY A 34 -3.19 3.82 -12.63
N GLU A 35 -2.46 2.73 -12.92
CA GLU A 35 -3.01 1.38 -13.01
C GLU A 35 -3.25 0.77 -11.62
N PRO A 36 -4.42 0.18 -11.34
CA PRO A 36 -4.70 -0.49 -10.08
C PRO A 36 -3.90 -1.79 -9.98
N LEU A 37 -3.11 -1.92 -8.91
CA LEU A 37 -2.39 -3.15 -8.62
C LEU A 37 -3.21 -4.05 -7.69
N PHE A 38 -3.77 -3.48 -6.63
CA PHE A 38 -4.75 -4.14 -5.77
C PHE A 38 -5.61 -3.13 -5.03
N GLU A 39 -6.80 -3.59 -4.62
CA GLU A 39 -7.74 -2.84 -3.80
C GLU A 39 -8.59 -3.82 -2.98
N GLY A 40 -8.72 -3.60 -1.67
CA GLY A 40 -9.45 -4.52 -0.82
C GLY A 40 -9.64 -4.03 0.61
N LYS A 41 -10.55 -4.69 1.33
CA LYS A 41 -10.74 -4.48 2.77
C LYS A 41 -9.71 -5.30 3.53
N LEU A 42 -9.08 -4.70 4.54
CA LEU A 42 -8.16 -5.42 5.42
C LEU A 42 -8.93 -6.39 6.31
N ALA A 43 -8.31 -7.53 6.63
CA ALA A 43 -8.91 -8.57 7.47
C ALA A 43 -9.17 -8.09 8.91
N GLY A 44 -8.43 -7.08 9.38
CA GLY A 44 -8.58 -6.48 10.70
C GLY A 44 -8.53 -4.95 10.64
N ASN A 45 -8.79 -4.33 11.79
CA ASN A 45 -8.64 -2.89 11.95
C ASN A 45 -7.15 -2.52 11.99
N ILE A 46 -6.84 -1.33 11.50
CA ILE A 46 -5.50 -0.75 11.54
C ILE A 46 -5.57 0.66 12.13
N VAL A 47 -4.46 1.10 12.72
CA VAL A 47 -4.23 2.51 13.04
C VAL A 47 -3.65 3.16 11.78
N ALA A 48 -4.52 3.75 10.95
CA ALA A 48 -4.14 4.29 9.64
C ALA A 48 -3.02 5.33 9.73
N ASP A 49 -3.04 6.18 10.76
CA ASP A 49 -2.06 7.27 10.93
C ASP A 49 -0.63 6.77 11.24
N GLU A 50 -0.49 5.53 11.74
CA GLU A 50 0.81 4.89 11.98
C GLU A 50 1.32 4.11 10.75
N SER A 51 0.53 4.03 9.69
CA SER A 51 0.87 3.25 8.51
C SER A 51 1.83 4.00 7.60
N VAL A 52 2.86 3.30 7.12
CA VAL A 52 3.92 3.92 6.31
C VAL A 52 4.11 3.14 5.02
N TRP A 53 4.24 3.88 3.91
CA TRP A 53 4.73 3.35 2.64
C TRP A 53 6.17 3.82 2.41
N LYS A 54 7.06 2.88 2.06
CA LYS A 54 8.45 3.16 1.68
C LYS A 54 8.71 2.52 0.32
N LYS A 55 9.41 3.26 -0.55
CA LYS A 55 9.91 2.77 -1.83
C LYS A 55 11.41 2.52 -1.69
#